data_AF-A0A6J8EB26-F1
#
_entry.id   AF-A0A6J8EB26-F1
#
_cell.length_a   1.000
_cell.length_b   1.000
_cell.length_c   1.000
_cell.angle_alpha   90.00
_cell.angle_beta   90.00
_cell.angle_gamma   90.00
#
_symmetry.space_group_name_H-M   'P 1'
#
loop_
_entity.id
_entity.type
_entity.pdbx_description
1 polymer ?
#
loop_
_entity_poly.entity_id
_entity_poly.type
_entity_poly.pdbx_seq_one_letter_code
_entity_poly.pdbx_strand_id
1 'polypeptide(L)'
;MVFSNKKKLKNNPDKIFIAENLTKHRNDLINRLNTLRTKEKIHSFWTHDGTRLVNTTDVSSPNKVKSTQDIYELGGEVLEASECIPTREVVVRCDDKIWYNSNLRREMRKRDRFRKLFLRLKSASAELKFKQQRNKENNLKKQAKKHFYASLNENLDEIKQANPKQYWKIVNMQIKNDRPVHDVPPLKDPNQNYNLAYESTKKSEILNKYVLY
;
A
#
# COMPACT_ATOMS: atom_id res chain seq x y z
N MET A 1 9.52 -37.25 22.27
CA MET A 1 8.87 -35.95 22.56
C MET A 1 9.41 -34.92 21.57
N VAL A 2 8.55 -34.36 20.71
CA VAL A 2 8.94 -33.49 19.58
C VAL A 2 8.91 -32.02 20.03
N PHE A 3 9.94 -31.24 19.69
CA PHE A 3 10.08 -29.84 20.13
C PHE A 3 10.32 -28.89 18.96
N SER A 4 9.59 -27.77 18.93
CA SER A 4 9.67 -26.72 17.89
C SER A 4 10.71 -25.62 18.19
N ASN A 5 11.28 -25.59 19.40
CA ASN A 5 12.21 -24.52 19.81
C ASN A 5 13.62 -25.06 20.10
N LYS A 6 14.59 -24.65 19.28
CA LYS A 6 15.99 -25.08 19.31
C LYS A 6 16.66 -24.88 20.68
N LYS A 7 16.23 -23.87 21.45
CA LYS A 7 16.79 -23.61 22.79
C LYS A 7 16.46 -24.71 23.80
N LYS A 8 15.34 -25.44 23.63
CA LYS A 8 14.89 -26.52 24.54
C LYS A 8 15.60 -27.86 24.29
N LEU A 9 16.50 -27.92 23.31
CA LEU A 9 17.21 -29.14 22.88
C LEU A 9 18.67 -29.17 23.29
N LYS A 10 19.19 -28.10 23.90
CA LYS A 10 20.56 -28.13 24.44
C LYS A 10 20.64 -29.26 25.47
N ASN A 11 21.55 -30.21 25.24
CA ASN A 11 21.99 -31.28 26.15
C ASN A 11 21.19 -32.60 26.14
N ASN A 12 20.45 -32.94 25.08
CA ASN A 12 19.76 -34.23 25.03
C ASN A 12 19.97 -34.94 23.67
N PRO A 13 20.79 -36.00 23.60
CA PRO A 13 21.19 -36.64 22.34
C PRO A 13 20.05 -37.42 21.66
N ASP A 14 19.05 -37.87 22.42
CA ASP A 14 17.92 -38.67 21.90
C ASP A 14 16.76 -37.82 21.36
N LYS A 15 16.92 -36.49 21.31
CA LYS A 15 15.85 -35.57 20.89
C LYS A 15 16.09 -35.02 19.49
N ILE A 16 15.19 -35.36 18.58
CA ILE A 16 15.20 -34.89 17.18
C ILE A 16 14.63 -33.47 17.12
N PHE A 17 15.40 -32.54 16.53
CA PHE A 17 14.91 -31.20 16.17
C PHE A 17 14.29 -31.25 14.77
N ILE A 18 12.98 -31.12 14.69
CA ILE A 18 12.32 -30.87 13.40
C ILE A 18 12.33 -29.36 13.19
N ALA A 19 13.27 -28.89 12.38
CA ALA A 19 13.30 -27.52 11.92
C ALA A 19 12.16 -27.31 10.91
N GLU A 20 10.95 -27.07 11.40
CA GLU A 20 9.91 -26.52 10.54
C GLU A 20 10.23 -25.05 10.29
N ASN A 21 11.12 -24.81 9.32
CA ASN A 21 11.19 -23.51 8.66
C ASN A 21 9.86 -23.34 7.91
N LEU A 22 8.85 -22.81 8.61
CA LEU A 22 7.55 -22.52 8.04
C LEU A 22 7.72 -21.38 7.03
N THR A 23 7.70 -21.72 5.75
CA THR A 23 7.65 -20.73 4.67
C THR A 23 6.38 -19.88 4.79
N LYS A 24 6.38 -18.65 4.26
CA LYS A 24 5.19 -17.76 4.26
C LYS A 24 3.93 -18.47 3.75
N HIS A 25 4.08 -19.26 2.69
CA HIS A 25 3.02 -20.10 2.11
C HIS A 25 2.49 -21.16 3.10
N ARG A 26 3.37 -21.77 3.91
CA ARG A 26 2.95 -22.76 4.91
C ARG A 26 2.17 -22.13 6.06
N ASN A 27 2.60 -20.97 6.53
CA ASN A 27 1.86 -20.20 7.54
C ASN A 27 0.49 -19.75 7.04
N ASP A 28 0.40 -19.29 5.79
CA ASP A 28 -0.86 -18.90 5.16
C ASP A 28 -1.86 -20.06 5.12
N LEU A 29 -1.41 -21.25 4.70
CA LEU A 29 -2.25 -22.45 4.69
C LEU A 29 -2.72 -22.87 6.09
N ILE A 30 -1.86 -22.78 7.12
CA ILE A 30 -2.26 -23.09 8.50
C ILE A 30 -3.28 -22.08 9.03
N ASN A 31 -3.07 -20.79 8.76
CA ASN A 31 -4.01 -19.74 9.16
C ASN A 31 -5.39 -19.96 8.51
N ARG A 32 -5.42 -20.31 7.22
CA ARG A 32 -6.66 -20.63 6.50
C ARG A 32 -7.38 -21.86 7.08
N LEU A 33 -6.65 -22.93 7.41
CA LEU A 33 -7.23 -24.10 8.08
C LEU A 33 -7.80 -23.75 9.48
N ASN A 34 -7.10 -22.91 10.24
CA ASN A 34 -7.62 -22.41 11.52
C ASN A 34 -8.91 -21.61 11.32
N THR A 35 -9.00 -20.76 10.30
CA THR A 35 -10.22 -20.03 9.97
C THR A 35 -11.37 -20.99 9.63
N LEU A 36 -11.13 -22.03 8.82
CA LEU A 36 -12.15 -23.04 8.51
C LEU A 36 -12.61 -23.81 9.74
N ARG A 37 -11.69 -24.09 10.68
CA ARG A 37 -12.03 -24.76 11.95
C ARG A 37 -12.89 -23.86 12.84
N THR A 38 -12.57 -22.56 12.94
CA THR A 38 -13.39 -21.58 13.65
C THR A 38 -14.77 -21.41 13.02
N LYS A 39 -14.88 -21.58 11.70
CA LYS A 39 -16.14 -21.57 10.95
C LYS A 39 -16.88 -22.92 10.97
N GLU A 40 -16.40 -23.91 11.74
CA GLU A 40 -16.98 -25.27 11.84
C GLU A 40 -17.05 -26.04 10.50
N LYS A 41 -16.27 -25.62 9.49
CA LYS A 41 -16.20 -26.30 8.18
C LYS A 41 -15.28 -27.51 8.18
N ILE A 42 -14.34 -27.56 9.14
CA ILE A 42 -13.47 -28.70 9.37
C ILE A 42 -13.46 -29.01 10.87
N HIS A 43 -13.44 -30.30 11.21
CA HIS A 43 -13.39 -30.74 12.60
C HIS A 43 -11.98 -30.62 13.18
N SER A 44 -10.99 -31.16 12.48
CA SER A 44 -9.60 -31.16 12.95
C SER A 44 -8.61 -31.22 11.78
N PHE A 45 -7.38 -30.78 12.03
CA PHE A 45 -6.27 -30.95 11.10
C PHE A 45 -4.96 -31.18 11.85
N TRP A 46 -4.03 -31.90 11.24
CA TRP A 46 -2.70 -32.13 11.78
C TRP A 46 -1.66 -32.20 10.67
N THR A 47 -0.40 -32.02 11.06
CA THR A 47 0.76 -32.15 10.17
C THR A 47 1.54 -33.40 10.51
N HIS A 48 1.77 -34.26 9.53
CA HIS A 48 2.64 -35.43 9.63
C HIS A 48 3.66 -35.38 8.48
N ASP A 49 4.95 -35.39 8.78
CA ASP A 49 6.05 -35.36 7.78
C ASP A 49 5.94 -34.25 6.72
N GLY A 50 5.45 -33.07 7.12
CA GLY A 50 5.23 -31.94 6.21
C GLY A 50 3.97 -32.04 5.35
N THR A 51 3.23 -33.15 5.44
CA THR A 51 1.90 -33.30 4.85
C THR A 51 0.81 -32.87 5.82
N ARG A 52 -0.22 -32.17 5.33
CA ARG A 52 -1.36 -31.72 6.14
C ARG A 52 -2.53 -32.64 5.88
N LEU A 53 -3.13 -33.14 6.95
CA LEU A 53 -4.30 -34.00 6.93
C LEU A 53 -5.44 -33.26 7.62
N VAL A 54 -6.62 -33.29 7.01
CA VAL A 54 -7.81 -32.55 7.44
C VAL A 54 -8.99 -33.49 7.51
N ASN A 55 -9.69 -33.50 8.65
CA ASN A 55 -10.97 -34.18 8.81
C ASN A 55 -12.10 -33.16 8.75
N THR A 56 -13.06 -33.41 7.86
CA THR A 56 -14.25 -32.56 7.71
C THR A 56 -15.28 -32.90 8.78
N THR A 57 -15.40 -34.18 9.13
CA THR A 57 -16.26 -34.70 10.21
C THR A 57 -15.52 -35.74 11.06
N ASP A 58 -16.05 -36.03 12.25
CA ASP A 58 -15.48 -37.01 13.19
C ASP A 58 -15.30 -38.43 12.63
N VAL A 59 -16.11 -38.78 11.64
CA VAL A 59 -16.16 -40.12 11.04
C VAL A 59 -15.43 -40.17 9.68
N SER A 60 -15.05 -39.01 9.12
CA SER A 60 -14.43 -38.93 7.80
C SER A 60 -12.96 -39.38 7.81
N SER A 61 -12.54 -40.04 6.74
CA SER A 61 -11.13 -40.29 6.48
C SER A 61 -10.39 -38.98 6.20
N PRO A 62 -9.14 -38.83 6.68
CA PRO A 62 -8.38 -37.59 6.50
C PRO A 62 -8.09 -37.27 5.03
N ASN A 63 -8.46 -36.06 4.62
CA ASN A 63 -8.14 -35.49 3.33
C ASN A 63 -6.75 -34.84 3.36
N LYS A 64 -5.94 -35.09 2.34
CA LYS A 64 -4.58 -34.55 2.25
C LYS A 64 -4.60 -33.18 1.58
N VAL A 65 -4.14 -32.16 2.29
CA VAL A 65 -4.03 -30.77 1.80
C VAL A 65 -2.58 -30.45 1.45
N LYS A 66 -2.33 -30.23 0.16
CA LYS A 66 -1.04 -29.84 -0.40
C LYS A 66 -1.03 -28.37 -0.80
N SER A 67 -2.14 -27.86 -1.34
CA SER A 67 -2.25 -26.53 -1.94
C SER A 67 -3.34 -25.67 -1.29
N THR A 68 -3.39 -24.38 -1.64
CA THR A 68 -4.50 -23.49 -1.27
C THR A 68 -5.81 -23.90 -1.95
N GLN A 69 -5.72 -24.52 -3.13
CA GLN A 69 -6.88 -24.99 -3.89
C GLN A 69 -7.63 -26.10 -3.14
N ASP A 70 -6.90 -27.05 -2.57
CA ASP A 70 -7.47 -28.15 -1.79
C ASP A 70 -8.26 -27.62 -0.58
N ILE A 71 -7.84 -26.48 -0.01
CA ILE A 71 -8.56 -25.81 1.09
C ILE A 71 -9.88 -25.19 0.60
N TYR A 72 -9.87 -24.57 -0.58
CA TYR A 72 -11.08 -23.99 -1.16
C TYR A 72 -12.12 -25.07 -1.48
N GLU A 73 -11.68 -26.22 -2.00
CA GLU A 73 -12.52 -27.39 -2.26
C GLU A 73 -13.16 -27.95 -0.98
N LEU A 74 -12.43 -27.93 0.14
CA LEU A 74 -12.95 -28.36 1.45
C LEU A 74 -13.93 -27.36 2.08
N GLY A 75 -13.72 -26.06 1.86
CA GLY A 75 -14.51 -25.00 2.48
C GLY A 75 -15.72 -24.53 1.67
N GLY A 76 -15.86 -24.97 0.41
CA GLY A 76 -16.89 -24.50 -0.52
C GLY A 76 -16.88 -22.98 -0.74
N GLU A 77 -15.79 -22.29 -0.38
CA GLU A 77 -15.68 -20.84 -0.49
C GLU A 77 -15.17 -20.48 -1.88
N VAL A 78 -16.05 -19.86 -2.67
CA VAL A 78 -15.67 -19.14 -3.89
C VAL A 78 -14.75 -18.00 -3.47
N LEU A 79 -13.55 -17.94 -4.05
CA LEU A 79 -12.62 -16.81 -3.92
C LEU A 79 -13.37 -15.49 -4.13
N GLU A 80 -13.44 -14.65 -3.10
CA GLU A 80 -13.96 -13.29 -3.28
C GLU A 80 -13.10 -12.57 -4.31
N ALA A 81 -13.71 -11.80 -5.22
CA ALA A 81 -13.00 -11.09 -6.28
C ALA A 81 -11.84 -10.23 -5.74
N SER A 82 -11.93 -9.77 -4.49
CA SER A 82 -10.88 -9.06 -3.74
C SER A 82 -9.57 -9.86 -3.59
N GLU A 83 -9.62 -11.19 -3.48
CA GLU A 83 -8.43 -12.05 -3.38
C GLU A 83 -7.81 -12.36 -4.76
N CYS A 84 -8.61 -12.27 -5.83
CA CYS A 84 -8.18 -12.50 -7.21
C CYS A 84 -7.64 -11.24 -7.90
N ILE A 85 -7.97 -10.06 -7.38
CA ILE A 85 -7.50 -8.78 -7.92
C ILE A 85 -6.14 -8.46 -7.30
N PRO A 86 -5.06 -8.32 -8.09
CA PRO A 86 -3.76 -7.93 -7.55
C PRO A 86 -3.83 -6.49 -7.01
N THR A 87 -4.05 -6.35 -5.70
CA THR A 87 -4.07 -5.05 -5.03
C THR A 87 -2.67 -4.64 -4.59
N ARG A 88 -2.29 -3.39 -4.88
CA ARG A 88 -1.08 -2.77 -4.35
C ARG A 88 -1.45 -1.54 -3.53
N GLU A 89 -1.15 -1.59 -2.25
CA GLU A 89 -1.22 -0.40 -1.40
C GLU A 89 -0.10 0.58 -1.78
N VAL A 90 -0.48 1.81 -2.09
CA VAL A 90 0.46 2.89 -2.42
C VAL A 90 0.29 4.01 -1.40
N VAL A 91 1.36 4.29 -0.66
CA VAL A 91 1.42 5.46 0.23
C VAL A 91 1.61 6.72 -0.62
N VAL A 92 0.54 7.48 -0.81
CA VAL A 92 0.56 8.80 -1.45
C VAL A 92 1.07 9.82 -0.42
N ARG A 93 2.09 10.60 -0.80
CA ARG A 93 2.63 11.68 0.04
C ARG A 93 2.15 13.01 -0.51
N CYS A 94 1.20 13.63 0.18
CA CYS A 94 0.59 14.90 -0.25
C CYS A 94 1.56 16.09 -0.18
N ASP A 95 2.56 16.03 0.70
CA ASP A 95 3.54 17.12 0.90
C ASP A 95 4.71 17.08 -0.09
N ASP A 96 4.91 15.97 -0.80
CA ASP A 96 5.96 15.84 -1.79
C ASP A 96 5.66 16.76 -2.98
N LYS A 97 6.69 17.43 -3.51
CA LYS A 97 6.54 18.15 -4.78
C LYS A 97 6.22 17.17 -5.92
N ILE A 98 5.44 17.60 -6.90
CA ILE A 98 5.01 16.77 -8.03
C ILE A 98 6.17 16.17 -8.86
N TRP A 99 7.32 16.85 -8.91
CA TRP A 99 8.52 16.39 -9.60
C TRP A 99 9.42 15.48 -8.75
N TYR A 100 8.98 15.13 -7.54
CA TYR A 100 9.78 14.40 -6.56
C TYR A 100 9.68 12.89 -6.77
N ASN A 101 10.83 12.22 -6.92
CA ASN A 101 10.87 10.77 -7.19
C ASN A 101 11.51 9.95 -6.05
N SER A 102 11.31 8.63 -6.09
CA SER A 102 11.80 7.68 -5.07
C SER A 102 13.33 7.68 -4.95
N ASN A 103 14.05 7.87 -6.07
CA ASN A 103 15.51 8.01 -6.08
C ASN A 103 15.96 9.25 -5.33
N LEU A 104 15.33 10.40 -5.57
CA LEU A 104 15.65 11.65 -4.88
C LEU A 104 15.40 11.53 -3.37
N ARG A 105 14.31 10.88 -2.94
CA ARG A 105 14.06 10.59 -1.51
C ARG A 105 15.17 9.74 -0.90
N ARG A 106 15.66 8.76 -1.64
CA ARG A 106 16.76 7.89 -1.19
C ARG A 106 18.04 8.69 -1.00
N GLU A 107 18.37 9.56 -1.95
CA GLU A 107 19.59 10.38 -1.88
C GLU A 107 19.50 11.49 -0.80
N MET A 108 18.32 12.08 -0.56
CA MET A 108 18.12 13.01 0.58
C MET A 108 18.33 12.29 1.92
N ARG A 109 17.78 11.08 2.09
CA ARG A 109 18.01 10.29 3.32
C ARG A 109 19.50 9.98 3.54
N LYS A 110 20.27 9.74 2.46
CA LYS A 110 21.72 9.57 2.55
C LYS A 110 22.42 10.86 2.98
N ARG A 111 22.03 12.01 2.41
CA ARG A 111 22.53 13.33 2.84
C ARG A 111 22.31 13.51 4.34
N ASP A 112 21.10 13.25 4.84
CA ASP A 112 20.77 13.44 6.26
C ASP A 112 21.55 12.51 7.17
N ARG A 113 21.76 11.26 6.75
CA ARG A 113 22.65 10.32 7.45
C ARG A 113 24.08 10.84 7.52
N PHE A 114 24.63 11.34 6.41
CA PHE A 114 25.99 11.91 6.41
C PHE A 114 26.08 13.22 7.19
N ARG A 115 25.04 14.06 7.19
CA ARG A 115 24.97 15.26 8.03
C ARG A 115 25.04 14.89 9.51
N LYS A 116 24.24 13.91 9.95
CA LYS A 116 24.28 13.40 11.33
C LYS A 116 25.65 12.83 11.69
N LEU A 117 26.26 12.08 10.76
CA LEU A 117 27.59 11.52 10.95
C LEU A 117 28.67 12.61 11.09
N PHE A 118 28.62 13.63 10.23
CA PHE A 118 29.53 14.78 10.29
C PHE A 118 29.37 15.56 11.60
N LEU A 119 28.14 15.85 12.02
CA LEU A 119 27.89 16.56 13.29
C LEU A 119 28.41 15.77 14.50
N ARG A 120 28.36 14.43 14.44
CA ARG A 120 28.86 13.55 15.50
C ARG A 120 30.38 13.41 15.52
N LEU A 121 31.00 13.16 14.37
CA LEU A 121 32.44 12.86 14.29
C LEU A 121 33.32 14.10 14.12
N LYS A 122 32.78 15.21 13.59
CA LYS A 122 33.50 16.45 13.24
C LYS A 122 34.80 16.22 12.44
N SER A 123 34.86 15.13 11.69
CA SER A 123 36.02 14.75 10.88
C SER A 123 35.92 15.31 9.46
N ALA A 124 37.05 15.73 8.89
CA ALA A 124 37.15 16.21 7.52
C ALA A 124 36.65 15.17 6.48
N SER A 125 36.85 13.87 6.73
CA SER A 125 36.34 12.81 5.84
C SER A 125 34.80 12.76 5.83
N ALA A 126 34.18 12.91 7.00
CA ALA A 126 32.72 12.94 7.13
C ALA A 126 32.13 14.21 6.50
N GLU A 127 32.83 15.34 6.63
CA GLU A 127 32.46 16.60 5.99
C GLU A 127 32.50 16.50 4.45
N LEU A 128 33.57 15.92 3.90
CA LEU A 128 33.72 15.72 2.46
C LEU A 128 32.59 14.85 1.90
N LYS A 129 32.29 13.72 2.55
CA LYS A 129 31.17 12.83 2.18
C LYS A 129 29.82 13.56 2.20
N PHE A 130 29.58 14.38 3.23
CA PHE A 130 28.36 15.19 3.31
C PHE A 130 28.29 16.22 2.17
N LYS A 131 29.37 16.97 1.89
CA LYS A 131 29.42 17.96 0.81
C LYS A 131 29.19 17.33 -0.56
N GLN A 132 29.85 16.20 -0.85
CA GLN A 132 29.67 15.45 -2.09
C GLN A 132 28.22 14.99 -2.27
N GLN A 133 27.62 14.40 -1.22
CA GLN A 133 26.25 13.93 -1.28
C GLN A 133 25.24 15.08 -1.42
N ARG A 134 25.47 16.22 -0.74
CA ARG A 134 24.65 17.43 -0.88
C ARG A 134 24.68 17.96 -2.31
N ASN A 135 25.87 18.04 -2.92
CA ASN A 135 26.01 18.51 -4.30
C ASN A 135 25.32 17.56 -5.29
N LYS A 136 25.47 16.25 -5.09
CA LYS A 136 24.77 15.23 -5.87
C LYS A 136 23.26 15.37 -5.76
N GLU A 137 22.72 15.53 -4.55
CA GLU A 137 21.29 15.74 -4.33
C GLU A 137 20.79 17.01 -5.05
N ASN A 138 21.53 18.12 -4.95
CA ASN A 138 21.15 19.37 -5.62
C ASN A 138 21.11 19.20 -7.15
N ASN A 139 22.08 18.49 -7.72
CA ASN A 139 22.09 18.19 -9.15
C ASN A 139 20.90 17.31 -9.55
N LEU A 140 20.59 16.28 -8.75
CA LEU A 140 19.41 15.45 -8.97
C LEU A 140 18.10 16.22 -8.86
N LYS A 141 17.98 17.19 -7.93
CA LYS A 141 16.83 18.09 -7.83
C LYS A 141 16.66 18.90 -9.11
N LYS A 142 17.75 19.51 -9.59
CA LYS A 142 17.74 20.29 -10.85
C LYS A 142 17.32 19.42 -12.02
N GLN A 143 17.88 18.21 -12.14
CA GLN A 143 17.56 17.27 -13.23
C GLN A 143 16.11 16.79 -13.16
N ALA A 144 15.63 16.38 -11.99
CA ALA A 144 14.26 15.91 -11.80
C ALA A 144 13.25 17.02 -12.13
N LYS A 145 13.51 18.25 -11.67
CA LYS A 145 12.68 19.41 -12.00
C LYS A 145 12.66 19.67 -13.51
N LYS A 146 13.84 19.72 -14.15
CA LYS A 146 13.97 19.93 -15.60
C LYS A 146 13.21 18.85 -16.39
N HIS A 147 13.43 17.59 -16.07
CA HIS A 147 12.79 16.47 -16.75
C HIS A 147 11.27 16.50 -16.60
N PHE A 148 10.77 16.77 -15.39
CA PHE A 148 9.34 16.85 -15.15
C PHE A 148 8.67 17.94 -15.99
N TYR A 149 9.21 19.16 -16.00
CA TYR A 149 8.61 20.24 -16.78
C TYR A 149 8.80 20.07 -18.28
N ALA A 150 9.91 19.47 -18.74
CA ALA A 150 10.10 19.14 -20.15
C ALA A 150 9.03 18.14 -20.63
N SER A 151 8.88 17.02 -19.94
CA SER A 151 7.86 16.02 -20.26
C SER A 151 6.43 16.56 -20.10
N LEU A 152 6.19 17.42 -19.11
CA LEU A 152 4.89 18.07 -18.96
C LEU A 152 4.58 19.01 -20.13
N ASN A 153 5.54 19.79 -20.62
CA ASN A 153 5.33 20.63 -21.79
C ASN A 153 5.05 19.81 -23.04
N GLU A 154 5.79 18.73 -23.28
CA GLU A 154 5.55 17.80 -24.40
C GLU A 154 4.11 17.24 -24.34
N ASN A 155 3.70 16.71 -23.19
CA ASN A 155 2.33 16.20 -23.01
C ASN A 155 1.27 17.30 -23.15
N LEU A 156 1.54 18.51 -22.66
CA LEU A 156 0.61 19.63 -22.76
C LEU A 156 0.46 20.12 -24.21
N ASP A 157 1.54 20.14 -24.98
CA ASP A 157 1.52 20.53 -26.40
C ASP A 157 0.72 19.52 -27.23
N GLU A 158 0.87 18.22 -26.96
CA GLU A 158 0.04 17.16 -27.55
C GLU A 158 -1.45 17.33 -27.20
N ILE A 159 -1.76 17.53 -25.92
CA ILE A 159 -3.15 17.73 -25.46
C ILE A 159 -3.73 19.03 -26.03
N LYS A 160 -2.93 20.09 -26.16
CA LYS A 160 -3.36 21.35 -26.76
C LYS A 160 -3.79 21.17 -28.22
N GLN A 161 -3.06 20.34 -28.97
CA GLN A 161 -3.38 20.04 -30.37
C GLN A 161 -4.60 19.10 -30.49
N ALA A 162 -4.70 18.08 -29.63
CA ALA A 162 -5.78 17.09 -29.69
C ALA A 162 -7.10 17.57 -29.04
N ASN A 163 -7.03 18.23 -27.88
CA ASN A 163 -8.19 18.67 -27.10
C ASN A 163 -7.91 19.97 -26.31
N PRO A 164 -8.12 21.15 -26.93
CA PRO A 164 -7.88 22.45 -26.31
C PRO A 164 -8.68 22.69 -25.00
N LYS A 165 -9.88 22.11 -24.87
CA LYS A 165 -10.69 22.24 -23.64
C LYS A 165 -10.03 21.49 -22.47
N GLN A 166 -9.51 20.29 -22.73
CA GLN A 166 -8.81 19.50 -21.71
C GLN A 166 -7.49 20.16 -21.30
N TYR A 167 -6.77 20.77 -22.25
CA TYR A 167 -5.58 21.58 -21.96
C TYR A 167 -5.90 22.69 -20.94
N TRP A 168 -6.91 23.52 -21.21
CA TRP A 168 -7.28 24.61 -20.29
C TRP A 168 -7.80 24.10 -18.95
N LYS A 169 -8.46 22.94 -18.91
CA LYS A 169 -8.86 22.30 -17.65
C LYS A 169 -7.64 21.93 -16.80
N ILE A 170 -6.62 21.28 -17.39
CA ILE A 170 -5.38 20.88 -16.70
C ILE A 170 -4.62 22.12 -16.22
N VAL A 171 -4.43 23.12 -17.08
CA VAL A 171 -3.75 24.38 -16.73
C VAL A 171 -4.47 25.08 -15.57
N ASN A 172 -5.81 25.17 -15.62
CA ASN A 172 -6.59 25.76 -14.56
C ASN A 172 -6.52 24.98 -13.24
N MET A 173 -6.49 23.64 -13.28
CA MET A 173 -6.30 22.83 -12.07
C MET A 173 -4.93 23.09 -11.44
N GLN A 174 -3.87 23.20 -12.24
CA GLN A 174 -2.51 23.41 -11.72
C GLN A 174 -2.31 24.83 -11.16
N ILE A 175 -2.86 25.86 -11.81
CA ILE A 175 -2.73 27.26 -11.36
C ILE A 175 -3.63 27.55 -10.14
N LYS A 176 -4.78 26.89 -10.02
CA LYS A 176 -5.74 27.15 -8.93
C LYS A 176 -5.50 26.33 -7.66
N ASN A 177 -4.51 25.42 -7.65
CA ASN A 177 -4.17 24.61 -6.47
C ASN A 177 -3.62 25.42 -5.27
N ASP A 178 -3.39 26.73 -5.40
CA ASP A 178 -3.11 27.62 -4.27
C ASP A 178 -4.38 28.02 -3.48
N ARG A 179 -5.58 27.58 -3.91
CA ARG A 179 -6.80 27.76 -3.12
C ARG A 179 -7.08 26.52 -2.27
N PRO A 180 -7.38 26.67 -0.97
CA PRO A 180 -7.81 25.55 -0.15
C PRO A 180 -9.05 24.90 -0.78
N VAL A 181 -8.95 23.60 -1.04
CA VAL A 181 -9.96 22.74 -1.71
C VAL A 181 -11.24 22.56 -0.87
N HIS A 182 -11.39 23.30 0.22
CA HIS A 182 -12.45 23.08 1.21
C HIS A 182 -13.79 23.72 0.89
N ASP A 183 -13.89 24.59 -0.12
CA ASP A 183 -15.17 25.16 -0.51
C ASP A 183 -15.82 24.34 -1.62
N VAL A 184 -16.84 23.57 -1.24
CA VAL A 184 -17.84 23.04 -2.17
C VAL A 184 -18.34 24.20 -3.03
N PRO A 185 -18.35 24.09 -4.37
CA PRO A 185 -18.79 25.18 -5.24
C PRO A 185 -20.25 25.57 -4.90
N PRO A 186 -20.67 26.81 -5.22
CA PRO A 186 -22.03 27.26 -4.95
C PRO A 186 -23.06 26.33 -5.58
N LEU A 187 -24.06 25.91 -4.80
CA LEU A 187 -25.13 25.03 -5.27
C LEU A 187 -26.29 25.86 -5.81
N LYS A 188 -26.92 25.42 -6.89
CA LYS A 188 -28.15 26.04 -7.41
C LYS A 188 -29.35 25.42 -6.70
N ASP A 189 -30.20 26.24 -6.08
CA ASP A 189 -31.48 25.77 -5.57
C ASP A 189 -32.49 25.71 -6.72
N PRO A 190 -32.98 24.52 -7.13
CA PRO A 190 -34.01 24.41 -8.17
C PRO A 190 -35.34 25.08 -7.76
N ASN A 191 -35.61 25.23 -6.46
CA ASN A 191 -36.89 25.70 -5.93
C ASN A 191 -36.91 27.23 -5.74
N GLN A 192 -35.75 27.88 -5.73
CA GLN A 192 -35.62 29.33 -5.63
C GLN A 192 -35.00 29.91 -6.90
N ASN A 193 -35.59 29.59 -8.05
CA ASN A 193 -35.24 30.21 -9.34
C ASN A 193 -33.74 30.11 -9.67
N TYR A 194 -33.09 29.01 -9.31
CA TYR A 194 -31.65 28.76 -9.52
C TYR A 194 -30.71 29.72 -8.81
N ASN A 195 -31.14 30.33 -7.69
CA ASN A 195 -30.27 31.13 -6.85
C ASN A 195 -29.07 30.31 -6.34
N LEU A 196 -27.90 30.95 -6.31
CA LEU A 196 -26.63 30.33 -5.92
C LEU A 196 -26.44 30.42 -4.40
N ALA A 197 -26.34 29.27 -3.75
CA ALA A 197 -26.02 29.13 -2.33
C ALA A 197 -24.50 29.05 -2.12
N TYR A 198 -23.93 30.11 -1.56
CA TYR A 198 -22.49 30.21 -1.28
C TYR A 198 -22.11 29.70 0.12
N GLU A 199 -23.01 29.83 1.10
CA GLU A 199 -22.79 29.44 2.50
C GLU A 199 -23.02 27.93 2.74
N SER A 200 -22.23 27.32 3.61
CA SER A 200 -22.31 25.89 3.91
C SER A 200 -23.65 25.45 4.50
N THR A 201 -24.31 26.30 5.29
CA THR A 201 -25.64 26.07 5.87
C THR A 201 -26.72 25.98 4.79
N LYS A 202 -26.74 26.94 3.87
CA LYS A 202 -27.66 26.94 2.73
C LYS A 202 -27.41 25.75 1.79
N LYS A 203 -26.14 25.36 1.61
CA LYS A 203 -25.79 24.16 0.83
C LYS A 203 -26.29 22.87 1.46
N SER A 204 -26.16 22.69 2.78
CA SER A 204 -26.65 21.50 3.46
C SER A 204 -28.18 21.41 3.43
N GLU A 205 -28.88 22.54 3.55
CA GLU A 205 -30.34 22.59 3.40
C GLU A 205 -30.81 22.17 2.01
N ILE A 206 -30.14 22.64 0.95
CA ILE A 206 -30.46 22.22 -0.43
C ILE A 206 -30.22 20.72 -0.60
N LEU A 207 -29.08 20.19 -0.13
CA LEU A 207 -28.77 18.76 -0.26
C LEU A 207 -29.75 17.87 0.52
N ASN A 208 -30.14 18.30 1.73
CA ASN A 208 -31.12 17.56 2.53
C ASN A 208 -32.49 17.46 1.84
N LYS A 209 -32.91 18.52 1.12
CA LYS A 209 -34.15 18.50 0.33
C LYS A 209 -34.09 17.49 -0.83
N TYR A 210 -32.91 17.21 -1.37
CA TYR A 210 -32.73 16.27 -2.49
C TYR A 210 -32.64 14.80 -2.06
N VAL A 211 -32.25 14.52 -0.82
CA VAL A 211 -32.04 13.14 -0.32
C VAL A 211 -33.23 12.63 0.49
N LEU A 212 -34.04 13.54 1.05
CA LEU A 212 -35.22 13.21 1.87
C LEU A 212 -36.54 13.15 1.07
N TYR A 213 -36.45 13.16 -0.26
CA TYR A 213 -37.54 12.88 -1.22
C TYR A 213 -37.10 11.76 -2.15
#